data_AF-A0A5B6V7F8-F1
#
_entry.id   AF-A0A5B6V7F8-F1
#
_cell.length_a   1.000
_cell.length_b   1.000
_cell.length_c   1.000
_cell.angle_alpha   90.00
_cell.angle_beta   90.00
_cell.angle_gamma   90.00
#
_symmetry.space_group_name_H-M   'P 1'
#
loop_
_entity.id
_entity.type
_entity.pdbx_description
1 polymer ?
#
loop_
_entity_poly.entity_id
_entity_poly.type
_entity_poly.pdbx_seq_one_letter_code
_entity_poly.pdbx_strand_id
1 'polypeptide(L)'
;MALSQAIPRKVWLDPSGKQLLQWPIEEIETLRGQKVQLSNQELKSGEHIEVKGITAAQADVDITFSIPNLDKAEPFDPSWTNAQDLCGLKGSTVQGGVGPFGLLTLASEKLEEYTPVFFRVFTGLYKHVVLLCSDSGSSSLRKEGLYKPSFAGFVDVDLDDTYKISLRTLIDHSVVESFGAGGKTCITSRVYPYVAVFDDAHLFVFNNGTETITADVEAWSMAKPDKMNN
;
A
#
# COMPACT_ATOMS: atom_id res chain seq x y z
N MET A 1 -16.37 -18.86 -3.48
CA MET A 1 -15.73 -17.72 -2.83
C MET A 1 -15.44 -18.16 -1.40
N ALA A 2 -14.17 -18.34 -1.02
CA ALA A 2 -13.84 -18.71 0.35
C ALA A 2 -13.90 -17.46 1.24
N LEU A 3 -14.58 -17.57 2.38
CA LEU A 3 -14.50 -16.57 3.45
C LEU A 3 -13.11 -16.69 4.08
N SER A 4 -12.40 -15.57 4.22
CA SER A 4 -11.10 -15.51 4.87
C SER A 4 -11.20 -14.67 6.13
N GLN A 5 -10.38 -14.99 7.12
CA GLN A 5 -10.10 -14.11 8.25
C GLN A 5 -8.82 -13.32 7.93
N ALA A 6 -8.76 -12.07 8.37
CA ALA A 6 -7.51 -11.31 8.35
C ALA A 6 -6.48 -11.98 9.27
N ILE A 7 -5.20 -11.79 8.99
CA ILE A 7 -4.14 -12.22 9.90
C ILE A 7 -4.37 -11.58 11.27
N PRO A 8 -4.27 -12.34 12.39
CA PRO A 8 -4.41 -11.78 13.72
C PRO A 8 -3.45 -10.60 13.95
N ARG A 9 -3.93 -9.59 14.69
CA ARG A 9 -3.19 -8.35 14.92
C ARG A 9 -3.09 -8.08 16.42
N LYS A 10 -1.93 -7.58 16.86
CA LYS A 10 -1.81 -6.90 18.15
C LYS A 10 -2.51 -5.55 18.03
N VAL A 11 -3.24 -5.15 19.08
CA VAL A 11 -3.95 -3.88 19.16
C VAL A 11 -3.59 -3.16 20.45
N TRP A 12 -3.19 -1.90 20.35
CA TRP A 12 -2.85 -1.06 21.50
C TRP A 12 -3.15 0.41 21.22
N LEU A 13 -3.14 1.25 22.27
CA LEU A 13 -3.39 2.68 22.15
C LEU A 13 -2.14 3.41 21.63
N ASP A 14 -2.31 4.28 20.64
CA ASP A 14 -1.24 5.17 20.17
C ASP A 14 -0.78 6.10 21.31
N PRO A 15 0.51 6.46 21.41
CA PRO A 15 1.02 7.33 22.48
C PRO A 15 0.30 8.69 22.59
N SER A 16 -0.27 9.20 21.50
CA SER A 16 -1.08 10.43 21.51
C SER A 16 -2.42 10.28 22.26
N GLY A 17 -2.87 9.03 22.49
CA GLY A 17 -4.17 8.71 23.07
C GLY A 17 -5.35 8.90 22.13
N LYS A 18 -5.14 9.22 20.85
CA LYS A 18 -6.21 9.61 19.91
C LYS A 18 -6.73 8.48 19.02
N GLN A 19 -5.98 7.38 18.87
CA GLN A 19 -6.34 6.25 18.01
C GLN A 19 -5.72 4.94 18.48
N LEU A 20 -6.23 3.82 17.94
CA LEU A 20 -5.63 2.49 18.14
C LEU A 20 -4.64 2.20 17.02
N LEU A 21 -3.55 1.53 17.37
CA LEU A 21 -2.60 0.95 16.44
C LEU A 21 -2.91 -0.53 16.25
N GLN A 22 -2.77 -1.02 15.03
CA GLN A 22 -2.90 -2.44 14.72
C GLN A 22 -1.69 -2.91 13.92
N TRP A 23 -1.13 -4.05 14.32
CA TRP A 23 0.02 -4.63 13.64
C TRP A 23 -0.08 -6.15 13.60
N PRO A 24 0.30 -6.81 12.49
CA PRO A 24 0.34 -8.27 12.44
C PRO A 24 1.12 -8.85 13.63
N ILE A 25 0.64 -9.96 14.18
CA ILE A 25 1.37 -10.67 15.22
C ILE A 25 2.75 -11.10 14.72
N GLU A 26 3.73 -11.17 15.61
CA GLU A 26 5.14 -11.45 15.25
C GLU A 26 5.34 -12.85 14.68
N GLU A 27 4.46 -13.79 15.04
CA GLU A 27 4.47 -15.16 14.56
C GLU A 27 4.30 -15.25 13.03
N ILE A 28 3.70 -14.24 12.38
CA ILE A 28 3.63 -14.24 10.91
C ILE A 28 5.03 -14.19 10.29
N GLU A 29 6.00 -13.59 10.98
CA GLU A 29 7.36 -13.41 10.47
C GLU A 29 8.13 -14.74 10.40
N THR A 30 7.67 -15.79 11.09
CA THR A 30 8.24 -17.14 10.95
C THR A 30 7.96 -17.76 9.58
N LEU A 31 6.99 -17.22 8.84
CA LEU A 31 6.69 -17.63 7.46
C LEU A 31 7.58 -16.91 6.42
N ARG A 32 8.37 -15.90 6.81
CA ARG A 32 9.27 -15.19 5.89
C ARG A 32 10.35 -16.14 5.38
N GLY A 33 10.37 -16.34 4.06
CA GLY A 33 11.36 -17.13 3.34
C GLY A 33 12.41 -16.26 2.66
N GLN A 34 12.56 -16.42 1.35
CA GLN A 34 13.52 -15.66 0.54
C GLN A 34 13.29 -14.15 0.70
N LYS A 35 14.34 -13.43 1.11
CA LYS A 35 14.35 -11.96 1.24
C LYS A 35 14.95 -11.31 -0.01
N VAL A 36 14.33 -10.23 -0.45
CA VAL A 36 14.87 -9.26 -1.41
C VAL A 36 14.93 -7.90 -0.73
N GLN A 37 16.01 -7.17 -0.97
CA GLN A 37 16.21 -5.84 -0.42
C GLN A 37 16.67 -4.89 -1.52
N LEU A 38 15.98 -3.77 -1.67
CA LEU A 38 16.32 -2.67 -2.56
C LEU A 38 16.48 -1.42 -1.70
N SER A 39 17.58 -0.70 -1.87
CA SER A 39 17.85 0.50 -1.06
C SER A 39 18.04 1.72 -1.94
N ASN A 40 17.59 2.87 -1.45
CA ASN A 40 17.73 4.16 -2.10
C ASN A 40 17.29 4.15 -3.58
N GLN A 41 16.15 3.51 -3.87
CA GLN A 41 15.58 3.47 -5.21
C GLN A 41 14.90 4.81 -5.50
N GLU A 42 15.52 5.62 -6.35
CA GLU A 42 14.93 6.88 -6.82
C GLU A 42 13.80 6.59 -7.82
N LEU A 43 12.64 7.22 -7.62
CA LEU A 43 11.46 7.09 -8.45
C LEU A 43 10.98 8.48 -8.85
N LYS A 44 11.18 8.83 -10.13
CA LYS A 44 10.67 10.07 -10.72
C LYS A 44 9.21 9.91 -11.10
N SER A 45 8.61 11.01 -11.53
CA SER A 45 7.22 11.03 -11.98
C SER A 45 6.97 10.01 -13.11
N GLY A 46 6.02 9.11 -12.88
CA GLY A 46 5.60 8.07 -13.82
C GLY A 46 6.46 6.80 -13.80
N GLU A 47 7.52 6.77 -12.99
CA GLU A 47 8.41 5.60 -12.91
C GLU A 47 7.83 4.52 -11.98
N HIS A 48 8.17 3.29 -12.30
CA HIS A 48 7.94 2.13 -11.47
C HIS A 48 9.10 1.16 -11.60
N ILE A 49 9.39 0.44 -10.50
CA ILE A 49 10.46 -0.54 -10.41
C ILE A 49 9.85 -1.85 -9.93
N GLU A 50 10.15 -2.94 -10.63
CA GLU A 50 9.71 -4.27 -10.26
C GLU A 50 10.57 -4.85 -9.14
N VAL A 51 9.93 -5.38 -8.10
CA VAL A 51 10.59 -6.13 -7.03
C VAL A 51 10.69 -7.60 -7.44
N LYS A 52 11.80 -7.95 -8.09
CA LYS A 52 12.06 -9.30 -8.60
C LYS A 52 12.59 -10.23 -7.52
N GLY A 53 12.42 -11.55 -7.73
CA GLY A 53 12.99 -12.57 -6.86
C GLY A 53 12.16 -12.90 -5.62
N ILE A 54 10.87 -12.59 -5.64
CA ILE A 54 9.90 -12.98 -4.61
C ILE A 54 8.68 -13.67 -5.25
N THR A 55 7.92 -14.41 -4.45
CA THR A 55 6.59 -14.91 -4.83
C THR A 55 5.56 -13.80 -4.64
N ALA A 56 5.37 -12.91 -5.63
CA ALA A 56 4.59 -11.68 -5.45
C ALA A 56 3.10 -11.91 -5.10
N ALA A 57 2.53 -13.07 -5.46
CA ALA A 57 1.18 -13.45 -5.03
C ALA A 57 1.09 -13.86 -3.55
N GLN A 58 2.20 -14.15 -2.88
CA GLN A 58 2.25 -14.56 -1.48
C GLN A 58 3.51 -13.98 -0.82
N ALA A 59 3.42 -12.75 -0.33
CA ALA A 59 4.56 -11.96 0.11
C ALA A 59 4.24 -11.04 1.30
N ASP A 60 5.27 -10.69 2.06
CA ASP A 60 5.26 -9.63 3.06
C ASP A 60 6.24 -8.56 2.61
N VAL A 61 5.81 -7.30 2.56
CA VAL A 61 6.59 -6.20 2.00
C VAL A 61 6.60 -5.05 2.98
N ASP A 62 7.79 -4.69 3.47
CA ASP A 62 8.04 -3.50 4.25
C ASP A 62 8.74 -2.46 3.37
N ILE A 63 8.15 -1.29 3.22
CA ILE A 63 8.72 -0.19 2.43
C ILE A 63 8.72 1.12 3.21
N THR A 64 9.82 1.86 3.12
CA THR A 64 9.93 3.22 3.63
C THR A 64 10.19 4.16 2.47
N PHE A 65 9.34 5.17 2.33
CA PHE A 65 9.50 6.24 1.35
C PHE A 65 10.14 7.45 2.01
N SER A 66 11.09 8.09 1.34
CA SER A 66 11.60 9.42 1.69
C SER A 66 11.11 10.44 0.68
N ILE A 67 10.60 11.57 1.17
CA ILE A 67 9.93 12.61 0.40
C ILE A 67 10.73 13.91 0.61
N PRO A 68 11.68 14.23 -0.28
CA PRO A 68 12.64 15.30 -0.02
C PRO A 68 12.01 16.71 -0.04
N ASN A 69 10.88 16.90 -0.73
CA ASN A 69 10.23 18.20 -0.80
C ASN A 69 8.70 18.09 -0.66
N LEU A 70 8.20 18.51 0.51
CA LEU A 70 6.77 18.55 0.81
C LEU A 70 6.07 19.81 0.27
N ASP A 71 6.81 20.88 -0.09
CA ASP A 71 6.22 22.13 -0.63
C ASP A 71 5.49 21.92 -1.96
N LYS A 72 5.79 20.81 -2.65
CA LYS A 72 5.07 20.41 -3.87
C LYS A 72 3.73 19.75 -3.61
N ALA A 73 3.37 19.46 -2.36
CA ALA A 73 2.07 18.89 -2.03
C ALA A 73 0.94 19.83 -2.49
N GLU A 74 -0.14 19.25 -3.02
CA GLU A 74 -1.27 20.06 -3.51
C GLU A 74 -2.15 20.51 -2.33
N PRO A 75 -2.84 21.66 -2.42
CA PRO A 75 -3.71 22.12 -1.34
C PRO A 75 -4.80 21.10 -1.01
N PHE A 76 -5.04 20.88 0.28
CA PHE A 76 -6.16 20.08 0.75
C PHE A 76 -7.45 20.90 0.73
N ASP A 77 -8.51 20.39 0.08
CA ASP A 77 -9.84 20.99 0.15
C ASP A 77 -10.54 20.51 1.44
N PRO A 78 -10.93 21.41 2.37
CA PRO A 78 -11.60 21.03 3.61
C PRO A 78 -12.94 20.30 3.43
N SER A 79 -13.55 20.34 2.24
CA SER A 79 -14.76 19.58 1.93
C SER A 79 -14.51 18.07 1.78
N TRP A 80 -13.25 17.65 1.58
CA TRP A 80 -12.85 16.24 1.47
C TRP A 80 -12.84 15.53 2.84
N THR A 81 -14.01 15.35 3.42
CA THR A 81 -14.18 14.70 4.73
C THR A 81 -14.23 13.17 4.65
N ASN A 82 -14.54 12.60 3.47
CA ASN A 82 -14.53 11.17 3.23
C ASN A 82 -13.28 10.73 2.46
N ALA A 83 -12.41 9.96 3.12
CA ALA A 83 -11.17 9.46 2.53
C ALA A 83 -11.41 8.54 1.32
N GLN A 84 -12.46 7.72 1.33
CA GLN A 84 -12.75 6.77 0.25
C GLN A 84 -13.18 7.49 -1.03
N ASP A 85 -14.05 8.49 -0.90
CA ASP A 85 -14.48 9.33 -2.03
C ASP A 85 -13.29 10.09 -2.62
N LEU A 86 -12.42 10.63 -1.76
CA LEU A 86 -11.19 11.30 -2.19
C LEU A 86 -10.26 10.33 -2.92
N CYS A 87 -10.14 9.09 -2.45
CA CYS A 87 -9.34 8.06 -3.11
C CYS A 87 -9.86 7.73 -4.51
N GLY A 88 -11.18 7.60 -4.67
CA GLY A 88 -11.81 7.41 -5.98
C GLY A 88 -11.64 8.61 -6.92
N LEU A 89 -11.63 9.83 -6.38
CA LEU A 89 -11.40 11.06 -7.14
C LEU A 89 -9.92 11.26 -7.53
N LYS A 90 -9.00 10.86 -6.66
CA LYS A 90 -7.54 11.07 -6.76
C LYS A 90 -6.79 9.74 -6.75
N GLY A 91 -7.24 8.83 -7.61
CA GLY A 91 -6.70 7.47 -7.75
C GLY A 91 -5.23 7.43 -8.24
N SER A 92 -4.67 6.23 -8.36
CA SER A 92 -3.24 6.02 -8.66
C SER A 92 -2.78 6.58 -10.01
N THR A 93 -3.70 6.76 -10.97
CA THR A 93 -3.42 7.30 -12.30
C THR A 93 -3.56 8.82 -12.36
N VAL A 94 -4.14 9.46 -11.34
CA VAL A 94 -4.32 10.91 -11.26
C VAL A 94 -3.07 11.54 -10.66
N GLN A 95 -2.24 12.13 -11.52
CA GLN A 95 -1.02 12.79 -11.10
C GLN A 95 -1.29 13.87 -10.05
N GLY A 96 -0.49 13.90 -9.00
CA GLY A 96 -0.51 14.92 -7.96
C GLY A 96 0.84 15.57 -7.74
N GLY A 97 0.91 16.42 -6.72
CA GLY A 97 2.15 17.03 -6.27
C GLY A 97 3.08 15.99 -5.66
N VAL A 98 2.77 15.60 -4.42
CA VAL A 98 3.44 14.53 -3.68
C VAL A 98 2.54 13.29 -3.68
N GLY A 99 2.86 12.39 -4.60
CA GLY A 99 2.07 11.20 -4.89
C GLY A 99 0.97 11.40 -5.94
N PRO A 100 0.32 10.30 -6.35
CA PRO A 100 0.33 9.00 -5.69
C PRO A 100 1.66 8.24 -5.84
N PHE A 101 2.20 7.71 -4.74
CA PHE A 101 3.38 6.83 -4.72
C PHE A 101 3.13 5.66 -3.76
N GLY A 102 3.65 4.48 -4.08
CA GLY A 102 3.32 3.28 -3.31
C GLY A 102 3.72 1.98 -3.99
N LEU A 103 2.89 0.95 -3.78
CA LEU A 103 3.04 -0.38 -4.37
C LEU A 103 1.94 -0.65 -5.40
N LEU A 104 2.27 -1.34 -6.49
CA LEU A 104 1.32 -2.02 -7.35
C LEU A 104 1.39 -3.52 -7.02
N THR A 105 0.43 -3.99 -6.24
CA THR A 105 0.35 -5.38 -5.78
C THR A 105 -0.48 -6.23 -6.73
N LEU A 106 -0.22 -7.54 -6.77
CA LEU A 106 -0.97 -8.49 -7.62
C LEU A 106 -1.11 -7.95 -9.04
N ALA A 107 0.01 -7.50 -9.60
CA ALA A 107 0.07 -6.85 -10.89
C ALA A 107 0.43 -7.85 -11.99
N SER A 108 -0.11 -7.69 -13.20
CA SER A 108 0.38 -8.43 -14.36
C SER A 108 1.65 -7.79 -14.90
N GLU A 109 2.47 -8.55 -15.64
CA GLU A 109 3.74 -8.07 -16.21
C GLU A 109 3.60 -6.74 -16.98
N LYS A 110 2.48 -6.59 -17.71
CA LYS A 110 2.18 -5.42 -18.55
C LYS A 110 1.30 -4.37 -17.86
N LEU A 111 1.04 -4.53 -16.56
CA LEU A 111 0.14 -3.67 -15.77
C LEU A 111 -1.27 -3.57 -16.36
N GLU A 112 -1.76 -4.65 -16.99
CA GLU A 112 -3.16 -4.78 -17.44
C GLU A 112 -4.10 -4.99 -16.26
N GLU A 113 -3.60 -5.63 -15.20
CA GLU A 113 -4.23 -5.76 -13.89
C GLU A 113 -3.22 -5.34 -12.83
N TYR A 114 -3.68 -4.63 -11.80
CA TYR A 114 -2.90 -4.32 -10.61
C TYR A 114 -3.80 -3.74 -9.51
N THR A 115 -3.37 -3.92 -8.26
CA THR A 115 -4.02 -3.34 -7.08
C THR A 115 -3.06 -2.34 -6.43
N PRO A 116 -3.21 -1.04 -6.72
CA PRO A 116 -2.37 -0.01 -6.14
C PRO A 116 -2.68 0.21 -4.64
N VAL A 117 -1.64 0.24 -3.82
CA VAL A 117 -1.64 0.68 -2.41
C VAL A 117 -0.69 1.85 -2.28
N PHE A 118 -1.19 3.05 -2.02
CA PHE A 118 -0.38 4.26 -2.19
C PHE A 118 -0.72 5.37 -1.21
N PHE A 119 0.26 6.25 -1.01
CA PHE A 119 0.08 7.49 -0.30
C PHE A 119 -0.11 8.67 -1.26
N ARG A 120 -0.84 9.67 -0.78
CA ARG A 120 -0.93 11.00 -1.37
C ARG A 120 -0.85 12.04 -0.27
N VAL A 121 -0.03 13.07 -0.46
CA VAL A 121 0.19 14.11 0.55
C VAL A 121 -0.36 15.43 0.05
N PHE A 122 -1.06 16.13 0.93
CA PHE A 122 -1.67 17.43 0.70
C PHE A 122 -1.18 18.45 1.72
N THR A 123 -1.21 19.71 1.34
CA THR A 123 -0.95 20.84 2.24
C THR A 123 -2.25 21.19 2.98
N GLY A 124 -2.28 20.94 4.29
CA GLY A 124 -3.37 21.35 5.18
C GLY A 124 -3.15 22.72 5.81
N LEU A 125 -4.10 23.18 6.65
CA LEU A 125 -4.03 24.49 7.31
C LEU A 125 -2.89 24.61 8.34
N TYR A 126 -2.56 23.51 9.03
CA TYR A 126 -1.60 23.49 10.14
C TYR A 126 -0.48 22.47 9.97
N LYS A 127 -0.76 21.38 9.25
CA LYS A 127 0.18 20.30 8.94
C LYS A 127 -0.22 19.64 7.63
N HIS A 128 0.67 18.84 7.09
CA HIS A 128 0.38 17.98 5.95
C HIS A 128 -0.76 16.99 6.25
N VAL A 129 -1.63 16.78 5.27
CA VAL A 129 -2.68 15.75 5.32
C VAL A 129 -2.23 14.59 4.45
N VAL A 130 -2.15 13.40 5.03
CA VAL A 130 -1.70 12.19 4.34
C VAL A 130 -2.89 11.25 4.15
N LEU A 131 -3.10 10.82 2.90
CA LEU A 131 -4.10 9.83 2.52
C LEU A 131 -3.40 8.52 2.19
N LEU A 132 -3.84 7.41 2.78
CA LEU A 132 -3.51 6.06 2.33
C LEU A 132 -4.70 5.50 1.55
N CYS A 133 -4.42 4.97 0.37
CA CYS A 133 -5.37 4.41 -0.57
C CYS A 133 -5.06 2.94 -0.88
N SER A 134 -6.10 2.14 -1.05
CA SER A 134 -6.07 0.85 -1.75
C SER A 134 -7.21 0.85 -2.77
N ASP A 135 -6.85 1.03 -4.04
CA ASP A 135 -7.84 1.13 -5.12
C ASP A 135 -7.94 -0.20 -5.87
N SER A 136 -9.13 -0.79 -5.96
CA SER A 136 -9.32 -2.06 -6.67
C SER A 136 -9.85 -1.89 -8.09
N GLY A 137 -10.01 -0.66 -8.61
CA GLY A 137 -10.61 -0.40 -9.93
C GLY A 137 -9.96 -1.18 -11.07
N SER A 138 -8.62 -1.23 -11.08
CA SER A 138 -7.79 -1.94 -12.08
C SER A 138 -7.39 -3.36 -11.65
N SER A 139 -7.94 -3.90 -10.56
CA SER A 139 -7.50 -5.17 -9.98
C SER A 139 -7.86 -6.42 -10.79
N SER A 140 -8.77 -6.30 -11.78
CA SER A 140 -9.22 -7.42 -12.59
C SER A 140 -9.83 -6.98 -13.92
N LEU A 141 -9.47 -7.68 -14.99
CA LEU A 141 -10.03 -7.56 -16.35
C LEU A 141 -11.46 -8.12 -16.45
N ARG A 142 -11.91 -8.87 -15.44
CA ARG A 142 -13.28 -9.39 -15.42
C ARG A 142 -14.26 -8.21 -15.32
N LYS A 143 -15.13 -8.11 -16.32
CA LYS A 143 -16.05 -6.98 -16.51
C LYS A 143 -17.25 -6.99 -15.55
N GLU A 144 -17.72 -8.16 -15.16
CA GLU A 144 -18.96 -8.31 -14.38
C GLU A 144 -18.80 -9.29 -13.21
N GLY A 145 -19.60 -9.07 -12.16
CA GLY A 145 -19.69 -9.96 -11.00
C GLY A 145 -18.56 -9.79 -9.98
N LEU A 146 -17.77 -8.72 -10.07
CA LEU A 146 -16.77 -8.36 -9.06
C LEU A 146 -17.09 -6.99 -8.46
N TYR A 147 -16.99 -6.91 -7.13
CA TYR A 147 -17.00 -5.65 -6.39
C TYR A 147 -15.56 -5.14 -6.31
N LYS A 148 -15.29 -3.96 -6.90
CA LYS A 148 -13.96 -3.36 -7.04
C LYS A 148 -13.92 -1.93 -6.48
N PRO A 149 -14.16 -1.74 -5.17
CA PRO A 149 -14.17 -0.41 -4.56
C PRO A 149 -12.75 0.12 -4.38
N SER A 150 -12.66 1.42 -4.10
CA SER A 150 -11.47 2.02 -3.51
C SER A 150 -11.70 2.17 -2.00
N PHE A 151 -10.73 1.75 -1.20
CA PHE A 151 -10.71 1.96 0.24
C PHE A 151 -9.60 2.92 0.61
N ALA A 152 -9.82 3.71 1.67
CA ALA A 152 -8.84 4.68 2.10
C ALA A 152 -9.05 5.11 3.55
N GLY A 153 -8.01 5.70 4.11
CA GLY A 153 -8.03 6.38 5.40
C GLY A 153 -6.98 7.48 5.44
N PHE A 154 -7.26 8.54 6.20
CA PHE A 154 -6.24 9.52 6.54
C PHE A 154 -5.24 8.91 7.53
N VAL A 155 -3.98 9.32 7.41
CA VAL A 155 -2.89 8.82 8.24
C VAL A 155 -2.42 9.92 9.17
N ASP A 156 -2.55 9.71 10.48
CA ASP A 156 -2.11 10.68 11.50
C ASP A 156 -0.59 10.58 11.72
N VAL A 157 0.17 11.11 10.77
CA VAL A 157 1.63 11.21 10.81
C VAL A 157 2.06 12.67 10.73
N ASP A 158 3.22 12.97 11.29
CA ASP A 158 3.91 14.23 11.08
C ASP A 158 5.11 13.97 10.14
N LEU A 159 5.02 14.49 8.92
CA LEU A 159 6.07 14.32 7.91
C LEU A 159 7.17 15.37 8.05
N ASP A 160 6.92 16.48 8.75
CA ASP A 160 7.87 17.60 8.82
C ASP A 160 9.10 17.25 9.70
N ASP A 161 8.93 16.29 10.62
CA ASP A 161 10.02 15.80 11.48
C ASP A 161 10.96 14.80 10.78
N THR A 162 10.45 14.01 9.83
CA THR A 162 11.16 12.83 9.32
C THR A 162 11.31 12.78 7.80
N TYR A 163 10.45 13.50 7.07
CA TYR A 163 10.30 13.42 5.62
C TYR A 163 10.13 11.98 5.11
N LYS A 164 9.62 11.08 5.97
CA LYS A 164 9.52 9.65 5.69
C LYS A 164 8.16 9.10 6.06
N ILE A 165 7.72 8.09 5.31
CA ILE A 165 6.50 7.34 5.62
C ILE A 165 6.69 5.87 5.29
N SER A 166 6.24 5.00 6.20
CA SER A 166 6.31 3.56 6.04
C SER A 166 4.98 2.95 5.61
N LEU A 167 5.06 1.86 4.87
CA LEU A 167 3.96 0.99 4.50
C LEU A 167 4.42 -0.45 4.65
N ARG A 168 3.65 -1.27 5.37
CA ARG A 168 3.76 -2.72 5.33
C ARG A 168 2.56 -3.28 4.57
N THR A 169 2.78 -4.23 3.67
CA THR A 169 1.70 -4.87 2.93
C THR A 169 1.88 -6.39 2.92
N LEU A 170 0.88 -7.09 3.45
CA LEU A 170 0.75 -8.54 3.34
C LEU A 170 -0.09 -8.86 2.09
N ILE A 171 0.46 -9.68 1.21
CA ILE A 171 -0.18 -10.12 -0.03
C ILE A 171 -0.37 -11.62 0.07
N ASP A 172 -1.61 -12.09 -0.05
CA ASP A 172 -1.93 -13.51 -0.06
C ASP A 172 -3.07 -13.78 -1.07
N HIS A 173 -2.67 -14.02 -2.32
CA HIS A 173 -3.48 -14.36 -3.47
C HIS A 173 -4.63 -13.37 -3.75
N SER A 174 -5.74 -13.49 -3.01
CA SER A 174 -6.95 -12.67 -3.18
C SER A 174 -7.18 -11.66 -2.06
N VAL A 175 -6.23 -11.53 -1.13
CA VAL A 175 -6.27 -10.54 -0.05
C VAL A 175 -4.98 -9.73 -0.01
N VAL A 176 -5.13 -8.43 0.22
CA VAL A 176 -4.04 -7.48 0.46
C VAL A 176 -4.35 -6.75 1.75
N GLU A 177 -3.49 -6.86 2.75
CA GLU A 177 -3.59 -6.14 4.03
C GLU A 177 -2.45 -5.11 4.14
N SER A 178 -2.81 -3.83 4.15
CA SER A 178 -1.90 -2.69 4.12
C SER A 178 -1.91 -1.95 5.45
N PHE A 179 -0.73 -1.62 5.98
CA PHE A 179 -0.51 -0.98 7.27
C PHE A 179 0.36 0.26 7.07
N GLY A 180 -0.27 1.43 7.00
CA GLY A 180 0.42 2.71 6.87
C GLY A 180 0.93 3.24 8.19
N ALA A 181 2.12 3.83 8.16
CA ALA A 181 2.78 4.51 9.28
C ALA A 181 2.78 3.68 10.59
N GLY A 182 3.22 2.42 10.50
CA GLY A 182 3.29 1.53 11.67
C GLY A 182 1.92 1.07 12.19
N GLY A 183 0.91 0.98 11.32
CA GLY A 183 -0.41 0.48 11.69
C GLY A 183 -1.39 1.53 12.21
N LYS A 184 -1.10 2.81 11.99
CA LYS A 184 -2.03 3.93 12.26
C LYS A 184 -3.26 3.87 11.35
N THR A 185 -3.06 3.47 10.11
CA THR A 185 -4.13 3.26 9.14
C THR A 185 -3.97 1.88 8.52
N CYS A 186 -5.01 1.06 8.65
CA CYS A 186 -5.02 -0.30 8.12
C CYS A 186 -6.13 -0.45 7.08
N ILE A 187 -5.80 -1.03 5.93
CA ILE A 187 -6.76 -1.31 4.85
C ILE A 187 -6.64 -2.77 4.46
N THR A 188 -7.78 -3.45 4.33
CA THR A 188 -7.82 -4.82 3.84
C THR A 188 -8.70 -4.87 2.61
N SER A 189 -8.12 -5.30 1.49
CA SER A 189 -8.78 -5.37 0.19
C SER A 189 -8.87 -6.80 -0.29
N ARG A 190 -10.00 -7.14 -0.93
CA ARG A 190 -10.17 -8.41 -1.63
C ARG A 190 -10.16 -8.16 -3.12
N VAL A 191 -9.29 -8.86 -3.84
CA VAL A 191 -9.11 -8.70 -5.28
C VAL A 191 -9.04 -10.06 -5.97
N TYR A 192 -9.43 -10.10 -7.25
CA TYR A 192 -9.54 -11.33 -8.01
C TYR A 192 -9.01 -11.11 -9.44
N PRO A 193 -7.69 -10.89 -9.59
CA PRO A 193 -7.07 -10.77 -10.91
C PRO A 193 -7.30 -12.03 -11.73
N TYR A 194 -7.34 -11.87 -13.05
CA TYR A 194 -7.46 -12.95 -14.02
C TYR A 194 -6.10 -13.41 -14.55
N VAL A 195 -5.18 -12.45 -14.74
CA VAL A 195 -3.83 -12.63 -15.27
C VAL A 195 -2.81 -12.67 -14.15
N ALA A 196 -2.89 -11.75 -13.19
CA ALA A 196 -1.91 -11.63 -12.11
C ALA A 196 -2.12 -12.66 -11.00
N VAL A 197 -2.06 -13.95 -11.33
CA VAL A 197 -2.30 -15.08 -10.44
C VAL A 197 -1.05 -15.94 -10.29
N PHE A 198 -0.79 -16.40 -9.07
CA PHE A 198 0.36 -17.27 -8.76
C PHE A 198 1.69 -16.67 -9.25
N ASP A 199 2.41 -17.38 -10.13
CA ASP A 199 3.73 -17.00 -10.63
C ASP A 199 3.66 -15.88 -11.69
N ASP A 200 2.47 -15.59 -12.25
CA ASP A 200 2.23 -14.48 -13.17
C ASP A 200 1.90 -13.16 -12.44
N ALA A 201 1.87 -13.18 -11.11
CA ALA A 201 1.76 -11.98 -10.31
C ALA A 201 3.13 -11.32 -10.13
N HIS A 202 3.14 -10.00 -10.23
CA HIS A 202 4.30 -9.15 -10.04
C HIS A 202 4.02 -8.12 -8.94
N LEU A 203 5.10 -7.57 -8.39
CA LEU A 203 5.08 -6.48 -7.42
C LEU A 203 5.92 -5.33 -7.96
N PHE A 204 5.37 -4.12 -7.95
CA PHE A 204 6.10 -2.92 -8.31
C PHE A 204 6.04 -1.88 -7.21
N VAL A 205 7.10 -1.09 -7.09
CA VAL A 205 7.08 0.20 -6.42
C VAL A 205 6.89 1.27 -7.47
N PHE A 206 6.04 2.26 -7.24
CA PHE A 206 5.75 3.31 -8.23
C PHE A 206 5.69 4.70 -7.63
N ASN A 207 5.90 5.70 -8.49
CA ASN A 207 5.60 7.09 -8.22
C ASN A 207 4.94 7.73 -9.44
N ASN A 208 3.74 8.27 -9.27
CA ASN A 208 3.03 9.06 -10.27
C ASN A 208 2.71 10.49 -9.76
N GLY A 209 3.40 10.93 -8.70
CA GLY A 209 3.48 12.33 -8.31
C GLY A 209 4.58 13.08 -9.08
N THR A 210 4.49 14.40 -9.10
CA THR A 210 5.51 15.27 -9.73
C THR A 210 6.78 15.40 -8.88
N GLU A 211 6.67 15.23 -7.56
CA GLU A 211 7.83 15.15 -6.67
C GLU A 211 8.52 13.79 -6.79
N THR A 212 9.85 13.81 -6.90
CA THR A 212 10.67 12.59 -6.91
C THR A 212 10.79 12.07 -5.48
N ILE A 213 10.65 10.76 -5.30
CA ILE A 213 10.77 10.10 -4.00
C ILE A 213 11.87 9.05 -4.05
N THR A 214 12.37 8.64 -2.89
CA THR A 214 13.22 7.46 -2.77
C THR A 214 12.54 6.38 -1.95
N ALA A 215 12.80 5.12 -2.27
CA ALA A 215 12.23 3.97 -1.57
C ALA A 215 13.33 3.01 -1.08
N ASP A 216 13.20 2.60 0.18
CA ASP A 216 13.90 1.47 0.76
C ASP A 216 12.89 0.32 0.96
N VAL A 217 13.14 -0.81 0.32
CA VAL A 217 12.23 -1.95 0.22
C VAL A 217 12.85 -3.18 0.83
N GLU A 218 12.12 -3.85 1.71
CA GLU A 218 12.38 -5.21 2.14
C GLU A 218 11.16 -6.07 1.79
N ALA A 219 11.35 -7.14 1.04
CA ALA A 219 10.27 -8.03 0.63
C ALA A 219 10.65 -9.48 0.91
N TRP A 220 9.70 -10.26 1.39
CA TRP A 220 9.87 -11.68 1.67
C TRP A 220 8.82 -12.49 0.93
N SER A 221 9.26 -13.54 0.23
CA SER A 221 8.37 -14.64 -0.15
C SER A 221 7.85 -15.30 1.12
N MET A 222 6.54 -15.45 1.25
CA MET A 222 5.94 -16.06 2.44
C MET A 222 5.70 -17.54 2.19
N ALA A 223 6.06 -18.38 3.16
CA ALA A 223 5.72 -19.80 3.16
C ALA A 223 4.24 -20.00 3.48
N LYS A 224 3.68 -21.13 3.05
CA LYS A 224 2.34 -21.55 3.48
C LYS A 224 2.40 -21.95 4.97
N PRO A 225 1.35 -21.71 5.76
CA PRO A 225 1.32 -22.14 7.15
C PRO A 225 1.30 -23.67 7.26
N ASP A 226 2.12 -24.22 8.17
CA ASP A 226 2.23 -25.68 8.39
C ASP A 226 0.95 -26.30 8.98
N LYS A 227 0.16 -25.50 9.71
CA LYS A 227 -1.12 -25.88 10.30
C LYS A 227 -2.15 -24.82 9.98
N MET A 228 -3.20 -25.18 9.23
CA MET A 228 -4.42 -24.37 9.20
C MET A 228 -5.26 -24.71 10.44
N ASN A 229 -6.03 -23.75 10.95
CA ASN A 229 -6.98 -24.02 12.04
C ASN A 229 -7.92 -25.16 11.58
N ASN A 230 -7.79 -26.33 12.20
CA ASN A 230 -8.68 -27.48 12.01
C ASN A 230 -10.00 -27.28 12.75
#